data_AF-A0A9E3QMX9-F1
#
_entry.id   AF-A0A9E3QMX9-F1
#
_cell.length_a   1.000
_cell.length_b   1.000
_cell.length_c   1.000
_cell.angle_alpha   90.00
_cell.angle_beta   90.00
_cell.angle_gamma   90.00
#
_symmetry.space_group_name_H-M   'P 1'
#
loop_
_entity.id
_entity.type
_entity.pdbx_description
1 polymer ?
#
loop_
_entity_poly.entity_id
_entity_poly.type
_entity_poly.pdbx_seq_one_letter_code
_entity_poly.pdbx_strand_id
1 'polypeptide(L)'
;MPPIRSDLPIINNPEPFERRTMADRYGSFYYLGLAGLVVLVGLVAWFGYQIWSLRGVWANIYVLNDPRRPEAERVNAAWALSRDPRVTPRQRWDLCLSRTPPDLGRYLLAESLTSTAVEADPSAYAKAVAYSEGWPIWLRLLLVRPLAYAAGEGERLPNAPLDALRHHHDPIIALWATYARSFSQGHTGEALAELRRAAEPGGPHRELAALLLEARQARQPDRNAILDRASLWLRTHHPDALRLWQGWEERDGRLVRRSAPDLRG
;
A
#
# COMPACT_ATOMS: atom_id res chain seq x y z
N MET A 1 68.62 76.86 -26.82
CA MET A 1 68.00 75.96 -25.84
C MET A 1 66.83 76.67 -25.18
N PRO A 2 65.59 76.44 -25.61
CA PRO A 2 64.39 76.82 -24.87
C PRO A 2 63.94 75.66 -23.94
N PRO A 3 63.41 75.93 -22.75
CA PRO A 3 62.87 74.88 -21.90
C PRO A 3 61.47 74.46 -22.37
N ILE A 4 61.27 73.15 -22.51
CA ILE A 4 59.96 72.53 -22.72
C ILE A 4 59.24 72.55 -21.36
N ARG A 5 58.18 73.36 -21.24
CA ARG A 5 57.17 73.17 -20.18
C ARG A 5 56.07 72.29 -20.74
N SER A 6 56.09 71.02 -20.37
CA SER A 6 54.94 70.12 -20.46
C SER A 6 54.33 70.00 -19.07
N ASP A 7 53.60 71.02 -18.62
CA ASP A 7 52.68 70.88 -17.48
C ASP A 7 51.38 70.23 -18.01
N LEU A 8 51.46 68.94 -18.29
CA LEU A 8 50.27 68.09 -18.23
C LEU A 8 50.27 67.47 -16.84
N PRO A 9 49.15 67.48 -16.09
CA PRO A 9 49.08 66.74 -14.85
C PRO A 9 49.26 65.27 -15.21
N ILE A 10 50.41 64.71 -14.85
CA ILE A 10 50.59 63.27 -14.84
C ILE A 10 49.61 62.79 -13.76
N ILE A 11 48.45 62.30 -14.18
CA ILE A 11 47.51 61.59 -13.33
C ILE A 11 48.23 60.31 -12.90
N ASN A 12 49.02 60.42 -11.82
CA ASN A 12 49.69 59.31 -11.14
C ASN A 12 48.74 58.62 -10.14
N ASN A 13 47.44 58.63 -10.44
CA ASN A 13 46.54 57.64 -9.87
C ASN A 13 46.32 56.60 -10.98
N PRO A 14 46.94 55.41 -10.91
CA PRO A 14 46.17 54.27 -11.35
C PRO A 14 44.95 54.29 -10.42
N GLU A 15 43.84 54.85 -10.87
CA GLU A 15 42.55 54.51 -10.25
C GLU A 15 42.61 52.99 -10.12
N PRO A 16 42.46 52.42 -8.92
CA PRO A 16 42.37 50.98 -8.84
C PRO A 16 41.27 50.66 -9.83
N PHE A 17 41.54 49.87 -10.87
CA PHE A 17 40.46 49.31 -11.67
C PHE A 17 39.56 48.67 -10.63
N GLU A 18 38.51 49.39 -10.23
CA GLU A 18 37.65 48.98 -9.14
C GLU A 18 37.19 47.64 -9.63
N ARG A 19 37.68 46.58 -8.99
CA ARG A 19 37.20 45.23 -9.22
C ARG A 19 35.80 45.24 -8.63
N ARG A 20 34.87 45.93 -9.31
CA ARG A 20 33.46 46.02 -8.97
C ARG A 20 33.05 44.59 -8.78
N THR A 21 32.64 44.28 -7.57
CA THR A 21 32.28 42.92 -7.22
C THR A 21 31.12 42.50 -8.13
N MET A 22 30.92 41.20 -8.35
CA MET A 22 29.77 40.74 -9.15
C MET A 22 28.45 41.28 -8.58
N ALA A 23 28.38 41.53 -7.26
CA ALA A 23 27.26 42.21 -6.62
C ALA A 23 27.07 43.66 -7.10
N ASP A 24 28.15 44.43 -7.31
CA ASP A 24 28.08 45.82 -7.81
C ASP A 24 27.73 45.89 -9.30
N ARG A 25 28.10 44.87 -10.09
CA ARG A 25 27.80 44.80 -11.53
C ARG A 25 26.37 44.36 -11.84
N TYR A 26 25.82 43.44 -11.06
CA TYR A 26 24.51 42.84 -11.32
C TYR A 26 23.44 43.25 -10.31
N GLY A 27 23.79 43.97 -9.24
CA GLY A 27 22.87 44.50 -8.24
C GLY A 27 21.97 43.41 -7.64
N SER A 28 20.66 43.65 -7.62
CA SER A 28 19.66 42.70 -7.11
C SER A 28 19.61 41.36 -7.86
N PHE A 29 19.99 41.32 -9.14
CA PHE A 29 20.01 40.06 -9.92
C PHE A 29 21.07 39.08 -9.42
N TYR A 30 22.18 39.56 -8.84
CA TYR A 30 23.18 38.70 -8.21
C TYR A 30 22.60 37.93 -7.02
N TYR A 31 21.87 38.64 -6.15
CA TYR A 31 21.21 38.04 -4.98
C TYR A 31 20.06 37.12 -5.40
N LEU A 32 19.32 37.46 -6.45
CA LEU A 32 18.28 36.58 -7.00
C LEU A 32 18.89 35.28 -7.56
N GLY A 33 20.01 35.37 -8.28
CA GLY A 33 20.76 34.21 -8.76
C GLY A 33 21.27 33.33 -7.61
N LEU A 34 21.83 33.94 -6.57
CA LEU A 34 22.29 33.23 -5.38
C LEU A 34 21.13 32.56 -4.62
N ALA A 35 20.01 33.27 -4.43
CA ALA A 35 18.81 32.72 -3.81
C ALA A 35 18.25 31.55 -4.62
N GLY A 36 18.17 31.69 -5.95
CA GLY A 36 17.77 30.61 -6.85
C GLY A 36 18.68 29.38 -6.75
N LEU A 37 20.00 29.59 -6.64
CA LEU A 37 20.97 28.52 -6.45
C LEU A 37 20.77 27.81 -5.10
N VAL A 38 20.56 28.56 -4.02
CA VAL A 38 20.28 27.99 -2.69
C VAL A 38 19.01 27.13 -2.71
N VAL A 39 17.94 27.62 -3.33
CA VAL A 39 16.69 26.85 -3.51
C VAL A 39 16.94 25.58 -4.30
N LEU A 40 17.69 25.66 -5.41
CA LEU A 40 18.02 24.50 -6.24
C LEU A 40 18.81 23.45 -5.46
N VAL A 41 19.86 23.86 -4.73
CA VAL A 41 20.66 22.96 -3.89
C VAL A 41 19.78 22.32 -2.81
N GLY A 42 18.89 23.09 -2.18
CA GLY A 42 17.92 22.59 -1.23
C GLY A 42 16.99 21.53 -1.81
N LEU A 43 16.46 21.75 -3.02
CA LEU A 43 15.62 20.78 -3.73
C LEU A 43 16.37 19.50 -4.09
N VAL A 44 17.63 19.61 -4.54
CA VAL A 44 18.47 18.44 -4.85
C VAL A 44 18.78 17.64 -3.59
N ALA A 45 19.15 18.31 -2.49
CA ALA A 45 19.40 17.66 -1.21
C ALA A 45 18.14 16.98 -0.66
N TRP A 46 16.99 17.66 -0.73
CA TRP A 46 15.70 17.09 -0.36
C TRP A 46 15.34 15.85 -1.19
N PHE A 47 15.49 15.92 -2.52
CA PHE A 47 15.23 14.80 -3.40
C PHE A 47 16.16 13.61 -3.12
N GLY A 48 17.46 13.87 -2.92
CA GLY A 48 18.43 12.86 -2.52
C GLY A 48 18.06 12.19 -1.19
N TYR A 49 17.61 12.98 -0.21
CA TYR A 49 17.11 12.47 1.06
C TYR A 49 15.86 11.59 0.89
N GLN A 50 14.90 12.00 0.07
CA GLN A 50 13.70 11.21 -0.23
C GLN A 50 14.05 9.85 -0.85
N ILE A 51 14.93 9.81 -1.86
CA ILE A 51 15.40 8.56 -2.46
C ILE A 51 16.08 7.68 -1.40
N TRP A 52 17.01 8.26 -0.63
CA TRP A 52 17.74 7.52 0.40
C TRP A 52 16.80 6.93 1.47
N SER A 53 15.78 7.69 1.87
CA SER A 53 14.77 7.24 2.83
C SER A 53 14.03 5.99 2.36
N LEU A 54 13.86 5.81 1.04
CA LEU A 54 13.19 4.65 0.43
C LEU A 54 14.12 3.44 0.23
N ARG A 55 15.41 3.52 0.56
CA ARG A 55 16.38 2.42 0.33
C ARG A 55 15.93 1.07 0.87
N GLY A 56 15.26 1.05 2.02
CA GLY A 56 14.73 -0.18 2.64
C GLY A 56 13.55 -0.77 1.87
N VAL A 57 12.67 0.09 1.34
CA VAL A 57 11.55 -0.32 0.48
C VAL A 57 12.10 -0.96 -0.80
N TRP A 58 13.04 -0.28 -1.47
CA TRP A 58 13.68 -0.80 -2.69
C TRP A 58 14.38 -2.13 -2.45
N ALA A 59 15.18 -2.24 -1.38
CA ALA A 59 15.85 -3.49 -1.00
C ALA A 59 14.85 -4.66 -0.86
N ASN A 60 13.73 -4.43 -0.17
CA ASN A 60 12.70 -5.46 -0.02
C ASN A 60 12.00 -5.79 -1.34
N ILE A 61 11.72 -4.81 -2.21
CA ILE A 61 11.15 -5.05 -3.55
C ILE A 61 12.11 -5.91 -4.39
N TYR A 62 13.41 -5.63 -4.34
CA TYR A 62 14.42 -6.43 -5.03
C TYR A 62 14.47 -7.86 -4.50
N VAL A 63 14.55 -8.04 -3.18
CA VAL A 63 14.57 -9.38 -2.56
C VAL A 63 13.30 -10.15 -2.92
N LEU A 64 12.12 -9.51 -2.81
CA LEU A 64 10.83 -10.14 -3.09
C LEU A 64 10.75 -10.70 -4.53
N ASN A 65 11.25 -9.93 -5.51
CA ASN A 65 11.15 -10.27 -6.93
C ASN A 65 12.36 -11.07 -7.46
N ASP A 66 13.40 -11.31 -6.66
CA ASP A 66 14.54 -12.13 -7.07
C ASP A 66 14.26 -13.63 -6.84
N PRO A 67 14.04 -14.44 -7.89
CA PRO A 67 13.75 -15.86 -7.74
C PRO A 67 14.97 -16.67 -7.25
N ARG A 68 16.18 -16.11 -7.27
CA ARG A 68 17.39 -16.77 -6.77
C ARG A 68 17.51 -16.69 -5.24
N ARG A 69 16.73 -15.83 -4.60
CA ARG A 69 16.72 -15.68 -3.14
C ARG A 69 15.91 -16.81 -2.47
N PRO A 70 16.32 -17.25 -1.27
CA PRO A 70 15.54 -18.22 -0.49
C PRO A 70 14.11 -17.73 -0.27
N GLU A 71 13.12 -18.61 -0.42
CA GLU A 71 11.70 -18.26 -0.25
C GLU A 71 11.43 -17.53 1.07
N ALA A 72 12.10 -17.92 2.15
CA ALA A 72 11.90 -17.30 3.45
C ALA A 72 12.36 -15.84 3.53
N GLU A 73 13.44 -15.47 2.84
CA GLU A 73 13.87 -14.06 2.72
C GLU A 73 12.82 -13.26 1.93
N ARG A 74 12.28 -13.86 0.87
CA ARG A 74 11.29 -13.22 -0.01
C ARG A 74 9.96 -13.01 0.70
N VAL A 75 9.49 -14.00 1.46
CA VAL A 75 8.29 -13.89 2.31
C VAL A 75 8.47 -12.83 3.40
N ASN A 76 9.64 -12.76 4.03
CA ASN A 76 9.95 -11.70 5.00
C ASN A 76 10.01 -10.31 4.36
N ALA A 77 10.53 -10.19 3.14
CA ALA A 77 10.48 -8.95 2.39
C ALA A 77 9.03 -8.51 2.10
N ALA A 78 8.15 -9.45 1.73
CA ALA A 78 6.71 -9.17 1.57
C ALA A 78 6.07 -8.72 2.89
N TRP A 79 6.38 -9.38 4.00
CA TRP A 79 5.92 -9.02 5.34
C TRP A 79 6.30 -7.59 5.73
N ALA A 80 7.55 -7.20 5.45
CA ALA A 80 8.03 -5.86 5.70
C ALA A 80 7.31 -4.83 4.81
N LEU A 81 7.17 -5.10 3.52
CA LEU A 81 6.49 -4.22 2.56
C LEU A 81 5.01 -4.03 2.87
N SER A 82 4.32 -5.08 3.33
CA SER A 82 2.90 -5.02 3.66
C SER A 82 2.59 -4.11 4.86
N ARG A 83 3.60 -3.84 5.70
CA ARG A 83 3.52 -3.00 6.91
C ARG A 83 4.21 -1.64 6.77
N ASP A 84 4.94 -1.43 5.69
CA ASP A 84 5.67 -0.18 5.48
C ASP A 84 4.72 0.93 5.02
N PRO A 85 4.56 2.02 5.79
CA PRO A 85 3.64 3.12 5.45
C PRO A 85 4.07 3.89 4.18
N ARG A 86 5.31 3.72 3.73
CA ARG A 86 5.83 4.37 2.51
C ARG A 86 5.43 3.64 1.24
N VAL A 87 4.95 2.39 1.35
CA VAL A 87 4.48 1.59 0.21
C VAL A 87 3.00 1.87 0.01
N THR A 88 2.64 2.42 -1.14
CA THR A 88 1.27 2.83 -1.43
C THR A 88 0.34 1.62 -1.63
N PRO A 89 -0.98 1.75 -1.38
CA PRO A 89 -1.94 0.68 -1.66
C PRO A 89 -1.86 0.18 -3.11
N ARG A 90 -1.66 1.10 -4.07
CA ARG A 90 -1.49 0.76 -5.49
C ARG A 90 -0.25 -0.11 -5.74
N GLN A 91 0.88 0.20 -5.11
CA GLN A 91 2.09 -0.62 -5.20
C GLN A 91 1.86 -2.01 -4.60
N ARG A 92 1.19 -2.12 -3.45
CA ARG A 92 0.88 -3.42 -2.82
C ARG A 92 -0.04 -4.27 -3.70
N TRP A 93 -1.03 -3.64 -4.32
CA TRP A 93 -1.90 -4.28 -5.31
C TRP A 93 -1.11 -4.81 -6.52
N ASP A 94 -0.24 -3.99 -7.12
CA ASP A 94 0.56 -4.43 -8.26
C ASP A 94 1.52 -5.58 -7.88
N LEU A 95 2.13 -5.50 -6.69
CA LEU A 95 3.02 -6.55 -6.19
C LEU A 95 2.29 -7.86 -5.89
N CYS A 96 1.07 -7.83 -5.33
CA CYS A 96 0.33 -9.06 -5.01
C CYS A 96 -0.24 -9.76 -6.25
N LEU A 97 -0.54 -9.00 -7.31
CA LEU A 97 -0.98 -9.54 -8.60
C LEU A 97 0.16 -10.12 -9.44
N SER A 98 1.40 -9.68 -9.22
CA SER A 98 2.58 -10.28 -9.84
C SER A 98 2.69 -11.77 -9.50
N ARG A 99 3.06 -12.59 -10.49
CA ARG A 99 3.32 -14.03 -10.30
C ARG A 99 4.73 -14.34 -9.81
N THR A 100 5.59 -13.31 -9.73
CA THR A 100 6.99 -13.49 -9.33
C THR A 100 7.12 -13.82 -7.84
N PRO A 101 6.46 -13.10 -6.91
CA PRO A 101 6.61 -13.38 -5.48
C PRO A 101 6.01 -14.74 -5.06
N PRO A 102 6.48 -15.35 -3.97
CA PRO A 102 5.87 -16.55 -3.41
C PRO A 102 4.41 -16.30 -3.02
N ASP A 103 3.56 -17.33 -3.06
CA ASP A 103 2.12 -17.17 -2.80
C ASP A 103 1.83 -16.61 -1.40
N LEU A 104 2.56 -17.03 -0.37
CA LEU A 104 2.42 -16.41 0.96
C LEU A 104 2.84 -14.93 0.95
N GLY A 105 3.86 -14.54 0.19
CA GLY A 105 4.24 -13.13 0.04
C GLY A 105 3.13 -12.30 -0.62
N ARG A 106 2.51 -12.85 -1.67
CA ARG A 106 1.35 -12.24 -2.33
C ARG A 106 0.14 -12.16 -1.39
N TYR A 107 -0.08 -13.20 -0.59
CA TYR A 107 -1.12 -13.23 0.45
C TYR A 107 -0.93 -12.09 1.44
N LEU A 108 0.27 -11.90 2.00
CA LEU A 108 0.56 -10.84 2.97
C LEU A 108 0.34 -9.44 2.40
N LEU A 109 0.76 -9.22 1.15
CA LEU A 109 0.56 -7.94 0.46
C LEU A 109 -0.93 -7.67 0.20
N ALA A 110 -1.67 -8.65 -0.33
CA ALA A 110 -3.11 -8.53 -0.55
C ALA A 110 -3.87 -8.37 0.77
N GLU A 111 -3.43 -9.03 1.84
CA GLU A 111 -4.07 -8.96 3.14
C GLU A 111 -3.98 -7.56 3.76
N SER A 112 -2.90 -6.84 3.47
CA SER A 112 -2.64 -5.47 3.95
C SER A 112 -3.39 -4.36 3.21
N LEU A 113 -4.17 -4.71 2.18
CA LEU A 113 -5.01 -3.75 1.47
C LEU A 113 -6.25 -3.44 2.31
N THR A 114 -6.61 -2.16 2.38
CA THR A 114 -7.81 -1.64 3.05
C THR A 114 -8.73 -0.95 2.03
N SER A 115 -9.76 -0.25 2.49
CA SER A 115 -10.64 0.59 1.67
C SER A 115 -9.89 1.54 0.74
N THR A 116 -8.74 2.07 1.17
CA THR A 116 -7.86 2.95 0.37
C THR A 116 -7.45 2.38 -1.00
N ALA A 117 -7.43 1.05 -1.17
CA ALA A 117 -7.14 0.43 -2.46
C ALA A 117 -8.30 0.58 -3.46
N VAL A 118 -9.52 0.83 -2.96
CA VAL A 118 -10.77 0.95 -3.72
C VAL A 118 -11.09 2.40 -4.06
N GLU A 119 -10.75 3.35 -3.18
CA GLU A 119 -11.14 4.78 -3.24
C GLU A 119 -10.90 5.44 -4.61
N ALA A 120 -9.77 5.14 -5.27
CA ALA A 120 -9.41 5.80 -6.52
C ALA A 120 -10.36 5.45 -7.68
N ASP A 121 -10.83 4.19 -7.76
CA ASP A 121 -11.82 3.74 -8.75
C ASP A 121 -12.56 2.49 -8.22
N PRO A 122 -13.64 2.68 -7.44
CA PRO A 122 -14.40 1.57 -6.89
C PRO A 122 -15.00 0.64 -7.95
N SER A 123 -15.32 1.20 -9.13
CA SER A 123 -15.94 0.46 -10.22
C SER A 123 -14.94 -0.47 -10.90
N ALA A 124 -13.77 0.06 -11.29
CA ALA A 124 -12.72 -0.74 -11.88
C ALA A 124 -12.19 -1.79 -10.91
N TYR A 125 -12.00 -1.44 -9.64
CA TYR A 125 -11.56 -2.38 -8.62
C TYR A 125 -12.56 -3.54 -8.47
N ALA A 126 -13.86 -3.24 -8.26
CA ALA A 126 -14.87 -4.27 -8.10
C ALA A 126 -15.00 -5.17 -9.33
N LYS A 127 -14.94 -4.60 -10.55
CA LYS A 127 -14.94 -5.38 -11.80
C LYS A 127 -13.71 -6.27 -11.91
N ALA A 128 -12.53 -5.78 -11.57
CA ALA A 128 -11.31 -6.57 -11.59
C ALA A 128 -11.43 -7.76 -10.63
N VAL A 129 -11.91 -7.54 -9.41
CA VAL A 129 -12.08 -8.60 -8.41
C VAL A 129 -13.18 -9.59 -8.79
N ALA A 130 -14.26 -9.15 -9.44
CA ALA A 130 -15.36 -10.03 -9.86
C ALA A 130 -15.02 -10.85 -11.11
N TYR A 131 -14.36 -10.27 -12.10
CA TYR A 131 -14.30 -10.83 -13.45
C TYR A 131 -12.92 -11.24 -13.93
N SER A 132 -11.83 -10.89 -13.24
CA SER A 132 -10.49 -11.32 -13.69
C SER A 132 -10.35 -12.84 -13.63
N GLU A 133 -9.85 -13.46 -14.69
CA GLU A 133 -9.68 -14.91 -14.77
C GLU A 133 -8.31 -15.37 -14.26
N GLY A 134 -8.22 -16.64 -13.87
CA GLY A 134 -6.95 -17.30 -13.52
C GLY A 134 -6.32 -16.85 -12.20
N TRP A 135 -7.05 -16.10 -11.36
CA TRP A 135 -6.60 -15.79 -10.00
C TRP A 135 -6.85 -16.97 -9.06
N PRO A 136 -5.90 -17.31 -8.18
CA PRO A 136 -6.16 -18.26 -7.10
C PRO A 136 -7.34 -17.79 -6.23
N ILE A 137 -8.14 -18.74 -5.72
CA ILE A 137 -9.33 -18.44 -4.91
C ILE A 137 -8.94 -17.61 -3.68
N TRP A 138 -7.87 -17.99 -2.97
CA TRP A 138 -7.37 -17.24 -1.82
C TRP A 138 -7.02 -15.77 -2.15
N LEU A 139 -6.54 -15.49 -3.37
CA LEU A 139 -6.19 -14.13 -3.76
C LEU A 139 -7.45 -13.31 -4.00
N ARG A 140 -8.40 -13.86 -4.76
CA ARG A 140 -9.70 -13.19 -4.97
C ARG A 140 -10.38 -12.91 -3.64
N LEU A 141 -10.39 -13.87 -2.74
CA LEU A 141 -10.91 -13.71 -1.38
C LEU A 141 -10.28 -12.52 -0.65
N LEU A 142 -8.95 -12.42 -0.65
CA LEU A 142 -8.29 -11.28 -0.01
C LEU A 142 -8.62 -9.95 -0.67
N LEU A 143 -8.79 -9.93 -1.99
CA LEU A 143 -9.11 -8.71 -2.74
C LEU A 143 -10.58 -8.29 -2.65
N VAL A 144 -11.50 -9.19 -2.26
CA VAL A 144 -12.89 -8.82 -1.89
C VAL A 144 -12.92 -8.06 -0.56
N ARG A 145 -12.00 -8.32 0.37
CA ARG A 145 -12.01 -7.66 1.69
C ARG A 145 -11.94 -6.13 1.60
N PRO A 146 -11.05 -5.49 0.81
CA PRO A 146 -11.09 -4.04 0.58
C PRO A 146 -12.45 -3.47 0.18
N LEU A 147 -13.25 -4.21 -0.61
CA LEU A 147 -14.62 -3.80 -0.93
C LEU A 147 -15.50 -3.78 0.32
N ALA A 148 -15.35 -4.74 1.23
CA ALA A 148 -16.07 -4.75 2.50
C ALA A 148 -15.69 -3.56 3.40
N TYR A 149 -14.40 -3.24 3.53
CA TYR A 149 -13.97 -2.05 4.27
C TYR A 149 -14.56 -0.78 3.65
N ALA A 150 -14.43 -0.60 2.33
CA ALA A 150 -14.95 0.56 1.61
C ALA A 150 -16.47 0.71 1.75
N ALA A 151 -17.22 -0.40 1.60
CA ALA A 151 -18.67 -0.40 1.79
C ALA A 151 -19.07 0.06 3.20
N GLY A 152 -18.35 -0.40 4.23
CA GLY A 152 -18.55 0.05 5.59
C GLY A 152 -18.32 1.55 5.77
N GLU A 153 -17.30 2.09 5.10
CA GLU A 153 -16.95 3.52 5.13
C GLU A 153 -17.92 4.39 4.32
N GLY A 154 -18.88 3.79 3.62
CA GLY A 154 -19.94 4.48 2.88
C GLY A 154 -19.65 4.65 1.39
N GLU A 155 -18.59 4.00 0.88
CA GLU A 155 -18.25 4.03 -0.53
C GLU A 155 -19.34 3.39 -1.40
N ARG A 156 -19.63 4.02 -2.53
CA ARG A 156 -20.64 3.53 -3.48
C ARG A 156 -20.03 2.49 -4.41
N LEU A 157 -20.25 1.23 -4.09
CA LEU A 157 -19.80 0.11 -4.90
C LEU A 157 -20.81 -0.25 -6.00
N PRO A 158 -20.35 -0.73 -7.17
CA PRO A 158 -21.25 -1.18 -8.22
C PRO A 158 -21.96 -2.49 -7.83
N ASN A 159 -23.27 -2.56 -8.05
CA ASN A 159 -24.07 -3.72 -7.66
C ASN A 159 -23.72 -4.98 -8.45
N ALA A 160 -23.60 -4.88 -9.79
CA ALA A 160 -23.41 -6.07 -10.64
C ALA A 160 -22.15 -6.89 -10.30
N PRO A 161 -20.95 -6.29 -10.12
CA PRO A 161 -19.78 -7.03 -9.66
C PRO A 161 -19.94 -7.65 -8.27
N LEU A 162 -20.59 -6.96 -7.33
CA LEU A 162 -20.86 -7.51 -6.00
C LEU A 162 -21.84 -8.68 -6.06
N ASP A 163 -22.89 -8.57 -6.86
CA ASP A 163 -23.85 -9.65 -7.06
C ASP A 163 -23.19 -10.85 -7.75
N ALA A 164 -22.27 -10.64 -8.71
CA ALA A 164 -21.46 -11.73 -9.27
C ALA A 164 -20.60 -12.44 -8.21
N LEU A 165 -19.97 -11.68 -7.30
CA LEU A 165 -19.18 -12.23 -6.20
C LEU A 165 -20.04 -12.94 -5.13
N ARG A 166 -21.28 -12.48 -4.88
CA ARG A 166 -22.24 -13.15 -3.97
C ARG A 166 -22.63 -14.55 -4.46
N HIS A 167 -22.65 -14.76 -5.77
CA HIS A 167 -22.95 -16.06 -6.38
C HIS A 167 -21.67 -16.86 -6.70
N HIS A 168 -20.53 -16.49 -6.12
CA HIS A 168 -19.28 -17.20 -6.32
C HIS A 168 -19.35 -18.61 -5.71
N HIS A 169 -18.68 -19.58 -6.33
CA HIS A 169 -18.69 -20.99 -5.89
C HIS A 169 -18.04 -21.19 -4.51
N ASP A 170 -17.09 -20.31 -4.17
CA ASP A 170 -16.52 -20.25 -2.83
C ASP A 170 -17.45 -19.49 -1.87
N PRO A 171 -17.99 -20.14 -0.83
CA PRO A 171 -18.98 -19.54 0.07
C PRO A 171 -18.39 -18.44 0.96
N ILE A 172 -17.07 -18.43 1.20
CA ILE A 172 -16.41 -17.39 2.01
C ILE A 172 -16.33 -16.10 1.18
N ILE A 173 -15.97 -16.19 -0.10
CA ILE A 173 -16.04 -15.04 -1.03
C ILE A 173 -17.47 -14.47 -1.09
N ALA A 174 -18.47 -15.35 -1.22
CA ALA A 174 -19.87 -14.95 -1.24
C ALA A 174 -20.27 -14.18 0.03
N LEU A 175 -19.86 -14.65 1.22
CA LEU A 175 -20.15 -13.96 2.49
C LEU A 175 -19.55 -12.56 2.58
N TRP A 176 -18.29 -12.38 2.19
CA TRP A 176 -17.65 -11.07 2.17
C TRP A 176 -18.33 -10.11 1.18
N ALA A 177 -18.75 -10.62 0.02
CA ALA A 177 -19.49 -9.83 -0.96
C ALA A 177 -20.91 -9.50 -0.46
N THR A 178 -21.60 -10.43 0.21
CA THR A 178 -22.92 -10.21 0.83
C THR A 178 -22.82 -9.15 1.93
N TYR A 179 -21.75 -9.15 2.73
CA TYR A 179 -21.47 -8.09 3.69
C TYR A 179 -21.36 -6.71 3.00
N ALA A 180 -20.51 -6.59 1.96
CA ALA A 180 -20.34 -5.34 1.23
C ALA A 180 -21.66 -4.86 0.60
N ARG A 181 -22.43 -5.79 0.01
CA ARG A 181 -23.74 -5.52 -0.61
C ARG A 181 -24.79 -5.04 0.40
N SER A 182 -24.67 -5.43 1.67
CA SER A 182 -25.58 -5.01 2.73
C SER A 182 -25.51 -3.50 3.06
N PHE A 183 -24.55 -2.76 2.49
CA PHE A 183 -24.48 -1.29 2.58
C PHE A 183 -25.07 -0.58 1.34
N SER A 184 -25.31 -1.30 0.24
CA SER A 184 -25.86 -0.70 -0.98
C SER A 184 -27.34 -0.32 -0.80
N GLN A 185 -27.72 0.82 -1.39
CA GLN A 185 -29.11 1.28 -1.41
C GLN A 185 -30.02 0.29 -2.17
N GLY A 186 -31.24 0.07 -1.67
CA GLY A 186 -32.28 -0.75 -2.31
C GLY A 186 -32.16 -2.27 -2.10
N HIS A 187 -31.02 -2.78 -1.63
CA HIS A 187 -30.81 -4.23 -1.41
C HIS A 187 -30.29 -4.56 0.00
N THR A 188 -30.29 -3.57 0.89
CA THR A 188 -29.86 -3.67 2.29
C THR A 188 -30.58 -4.80 3.03
N GLY A 189 -31.89 -4.97 2.81
CA GLY A 189 -32.71 -5.94 3.53
C GLY A 189 -32.39 -7.40 3.20
N GLU A 190 -32.25 -7.71 1.92
CA GLU A 190 -32.00 -9.08 1.44
C GLU A 190 -30.60 -9.56 1.83
N ALA A 191 -29.56 -8.78 1.50
CA ALA A 191 -28.18 -9.13 1.83
C ALA A 191 -27.95 -9.24 3.35
N LEU A 192 -28.61 -8.38 4.14
CA LEU A 192 -28.56 -8.48 5.60
C LEU A 192 -29.30 -9.72 6.13
N ALA A 193 -30.44 -10.08 5.55
CA ALA A 193 -31.16 -11.30 5.92
C ALA A 193 -30.38 -12.57 5.56
N GLU A 194 -29.69 -12.58 4.42
CA GLU A 194 -28.77 -13.65 4.03
C GLU A 194 -27.60 -13.77 5.02
N LEU A 195 -26.96 -12.66 5.39
CA LEU A 195 -25.88 -12.65 6.37
C LEU A 195 -26.33 -13.15 7.75
N ARG A 196 -27.55 -12.78 8.18
CA ARG A 196 -28.16 -13.29 9.42
C ARG A 196 -28.39 -14.80 9.38
N ARG A 197 -28.98 -15.31 8.29
CA ARG A 197 -29.19 -16.76 8.11
C ARG A 197 -27.88 -17.53 8.14
N ALA A 198 -26.83 -17.01 7.50
CA ALA A 198 -25.52 -17.65 7.52
C ALA A 198 -24.86 -17.67 8.92
N ALA A 199 -25.24 -16.74 9.80
CA ALA A 199 -24.77 -16.69 11.19
C ALA A 199 -25.57 -17.60 12.15
N GLU A 200 -26.65 -18.25 11.69
CA GLU A 200 -27.44 -19.15 12.52
C GLU A 200 -26.63 -20.42 12.92
N PRO A 201 -26.94 -21.03 14.09
CA PRO A 201 -26.27 -22.26 14.52
C PRO A 201 -26.41 -23.40 13.50
N GLY A 202 -25.30 -24.10 13.22
CA GLY A 202 -25.28 -25.29 12.35
C GLY A 202 -24.73 -25.07 10.94
N GLY A 203 -24.49 -23.82 10.54
CA GLY A 203 -23.83 -23.50 9.26
C GLY A 203 -22.30 -23.73 9.28
N PRO A 204 -21.68 -24.14 8.14
CA PRO A 204 -20.24 -24.42 8.05
C PRO A 204 -19.35 -23.18 8.21
N HIS A 205 -19.89 -21.98 7.97
CA HIS A 205 -19.17 -20.70 8.06
C HIS A 205 -19.81 -19.73 9.06
N ARG A 206 -20.54 -20.26 10.05
CA ARG A 206 -21.30 -19.45 11.02
C ARG A 206 -20.45 -18.41 11.75
N GLU A 207 -19.20 -18.76 12.08
CA GLU A 207 -18.31 -17.90 12.86
C GLU A 207 -17.89 -16.67 12.05
N LEU A 208 -17.52 -16.87 10.78
CA LEU A 208 -17.22 -15.77 9.88
C LEU A 208 -18.46 -14.91 9.62
N ALA A 209 -19.61 -15.53 9.36
CA ALA A 209 -20.86 -14.81 9.15
C ALA A 209 -21.26 -13.97 10.38
N ALA A 210 -21.06 -14.51 11.59
CA ALA A 210 -21.28 -13.79 12.85
C ALA A 210 -20.35 -12.58 12.98
N LEU A 211 -19.05 -12.71 12.68
CA LEU A 211 -18.10 -11.59 12.69
C LEU A 211 -18.48 -10.50 11.68
N LEU A 212 -18.88 -10.89 10.47
CA LEU A 212 -19.33 -9.95 9.45
C LEU A 212 -20.64 -9.26 9.86
N LEU A 213 -21.58 -9.98 10.48
CA LEU A 213 -22.82 -9.41 11.00
C LEU A 213 -22.56 -8.45 12.16
N GLU A 214 -21.63 -8.77 13.06
CA GLU A 214 -21.16 -7.90 14.14
C GLU A 214 -20.54 -6.61 13.56
N ALA A 215 -19.63 -6.75 12.58
CA ALA A 215 -19.02 -5.61 11.88
C ALA A 215 -20.07 -4.72 11.20
N ARG A 216 -21.16 -5.32 10.70
CA ARG A 216 -22.23 -4.58 10.01
C ARG A 216 -23.02 -3.68 10.97
N GLN A 217 -23.11 -4.07 12.23
CA GLN A 217 -23.81 -3.36 13.29
C GLN A 217 -22.91 -2.34 14.01
N ALA A 218 -21.61 -2.60 14.03
CA ALA A 218 -20.61 -1.69 14.61
C ALA A 218 -20.46 -0.37 13.84
N ARG A 219 -19.98 0.66 14.54
CA ARG A 219 -19.52 1.93 13.96
C ARG A 219 -18.00 1.91 13.80
N GLN A 220 -17.44 2.92 13.11
CA GLN A 220 -15.98 3.10 13.09
C GLN A 220 -15.49 3.63 14.45
N PRO A 221 -14.29 3.23 14.93
CA PRO A 221 -13.32 2.31 14.29
C PRO A 221 -13.54 0.81 14.58
N ASP A 222 -14.48 0.46 15.46
CA ASP A 222 -14.69 -0.93 15.92
C ASP A 222 -15.01 -1.89 14.78
N ARG A 223 -15.75 -1.42 13.76
CA ARG A 223 -16.01 -2.18 12.53
C ARG A 223 -14.73 -2.69 11.88
N ASN A 224 -13.74 -1.84 11.69
CA ASN A 224 -12.50 -2.22 11.02
C ASN A 224 -11.73 -3.26 11.86
N ALA A 225 -11.74 -3.12 13.20
CA ALA A 225 -11.16 -4.12 14.09
C ALA A 225 -11.87 -5.49 14.01
N ILE A 226 -13.20 -5.50 13.86
CA ILE A 226 -13.97 -6.75 13.66
C ILE A 226 -13.65 -7.36 12.29
N LEU A 227 -13.56 -6.55 11.23
CA LEU A 227 -13.16 -7.02 9.90
C LEU A 227 -11.73 -7.58 9.91
N ASP A 228 -10.81 -6.99 10.67
CA ASP A 228 -9.45 -7.52 10.85
C ASP A 228 -9.48 -8.89 11.54
N ARG A 229 -10.30 -9.08 12.57
CA ARG A 229 -10.52 -10.41 13.19
C ARG A 229 -11.10 -11.42 12.20
N ALA A 230 -12.10 -11.02 11.40
CA ALA A 230 -12.67 -11.86 10.34
C ALA A 230 -11.62 -12.25 9.28
N SER A 231 -10.66 -11.37 9.03
CA SER A 231 -9.56 -11.59 8.09
C SER A 231 -8.54 -12.58 8.65
N LEU A 232 -8.19 -12.47 9.94
CA LEU A 232 -7.33 -13.42 10.63
C LEU A 232 -7.96 -14.82 10.70
N TRP A 233 -9.29 -14.91 10.84
CA TRP A 233 -10.02 -16.18 10.81
C TRP A 233 -9.77 -16.96 9.51
N LEU A 234 -9.61 -16.26 8.37
CA LEU A 234 -9.32 -16.89 7.07
C LEU A 234 -8.03 -17.71 7.11
N ARG A 235 -6.98 -17.22 7.80
CA ARG A 235 -5.66 -17.87 7.87
C ARG A 235 -5.72 -19.30 8.42
N THR A 236 -6.70 -19.59 9.26
CA THR A 236 -6.83 -20.89 9.95
C THR A 236 -8.00 -21.74 9.47
N HIS A 237 -8.99 -21.17 8.80
CA HIS A 237 -10.23 -21.88 8.43
C HIS A 237 -10.47 -22.01 6.93
N HIS A 238 -9.94 -21.11 6.09
CA HIS A 238 -10.07 -21.28 4.64
C HIS A 238 -8.99 -22.26 4.15
N PRO A 239 -9.34 -23.33 3.41
CA PRO A 239 -8.39 -24.41 3.07
C PRO A 239 -7.17 -23.91 2.29
N ASP A 240 -7.36 -23.00 1.33
CA ASP A 240 -6.24 -22.42 0.56
C ASP A 240 -5.35 -21.52 1.41
N ALA A 241 -5.94 -20.65 2.24
CA ALA A 241 -5.17 -19.77 3.12
C ALA A 241 -4.38 -20.60 4.15
N LEU A 242 -5.03 -21.58 4.78
CA LEU A 242 -4.39 -22.50 5.73
C LEU A 242 -3.15 -23.17 5.11
N ARG A 243 -3.25 -23.66 3.87
CA ARG A 243 -2.11 -24.26 3.15
C ARG A 243 -0.94 -23.29 2.96
N LEU A 244 -1.19 -22.01 2.70
CA LEU A 244 -0.14 -20.99 2.58
C LEU A 244 0.53 -20.69 3.93
N TRP A 245 -0.24 -20.71 5.01
CA TRP A 245 0.23 -20.45 6.36
C TRP A 245 0.85 -21.68 7.04
N GLN A 246 0.76 -22.88 6.45
CA GLN A 246 1.40 -24.07 6.99
C GLN A 246 2.92 -23.90 7.09
N GLY A 247 3.45 -24.14 8.28
CA GLY A 247 4.88 -23.98 8.55
C GLY A 247 5.33 -22.54 8.81
N TRP A 248 4.40 -21.61 8.97
CA TRP A 248 4.68 -20.21 9.27
C TRP A 248 3.97 -19.75 10.54
N GLU A 249 4.61 -18.86 11.29
CA GLU A 249 4.00 -18.20 12.44
C GLU A 249 4.55 -16.80 12.65
N GLU A 250 3.73 -15.93 13.23
CA GLU A 250 4.14 -14.61 13.67
C GLU A 250 4.74 -14.72 15.08
N ARG A 251 5.99 -14.29 15.24
CA ARG A 251 6.71 -14.27 16.51
C ARG A 251 7.47 -12.95 16.63
N ASP A 252 7.23 -12.20 17.72
CA ASP A 252 7.88 -10.91 18.01
C ASP A 252 7.81 -9.89 16.85
N GLY A 253 6.65 -9.81 16.18
CA GLY A 253 6.42 -8.90 15.04
C GLY A 253 7.12 -9.32 13.74
N ARG A 254 7.67 -10.54 13.68
CA ARG A 254 8.31 -11.12 12.51
C ARG A 254 7.62 -12.40 12.09
N LEU A 255 7.68 -12.70 10.80
CA LEU A 255 7.18 -13.96 10.27
C LEU A 255 8.33 -14.98 10.24
N VAL A 256 8.19 -16.05 11.02
CA VAL A 256 9.21 -17.08 11.16
C VAL A 256 8.67 -18.43 10.67
N ARG A 257 9.56 -19.24 10.12
CA ARG A 257 9.22 -20.61 9.75
C ARG A 257 9.15 -21.44 11.04
N ARG A 258 8.07 -22.20 11.22
CA ARG A 258 7.96 -23.16 12.33
C ARG A 258 9.07 -24.20 12.18
N SER A 259 9.87 -24.36 13.22
CA SER A 259 10.76 -25.51 13.32
C SER A 259 9.93 -26.78 13.29
N ALA A 260 10.40 -27.82 12.58
CA ALA A 260 9.77 -29.13 12.68
C ALA A 260 9.70 -29.54 14.17
N PRO A 261 8.62 -30.20 14.62
CA PRO A 261 8.57 -30.70 15.99
C PRO A 261 9.79 -31.63 16.20
N ASP A 262 10.56 -31.36 17.25
CA ASP A 262 11.67 -32.22 17.64
C ASP A 262 11.11 -33.62 17.95
N LEU A 263 11.27 -34.56 17.02
CA LEU A 263 10.88 -35.96 17.18
C LEU A 263 11.85 -36.72 18.10
N ARG A 264 12.32 -36.07 19.17
CA ARG A 264 13.16 -36.67 20.21
C ARG A 264 12.43 -36.55 21.55
N GLY A 265 11.48 -37.46 21.74
CA GLY A 265 10.85 -37.78 23.03
C GLY A 265 10.79 -39.28 23.17
#